data_AF-A0A2Y9Q9X4-F1
#
_entry.id   AF-A0A2Y9Q9X4-F1
#
_cell.length_a   1.000
_cell.length_b   1.000
_cell.length_c   1.000
_cell.angle_alpha   90.00
_cell.angle_beta   90.00
_cell.angle_gamma   90.00
#
_symmetry.space_group_name_H-M   'P 1'
#
loop_
_entity.id
_entity.type
_entity.pdbx_description
1 polymer ?
#
loop_
_entity_poly.entity_id
_entity_poly.type
_entity_poly.pdbx_seq_one_letter_code
_entity_poly.pdbx_strand_id
1 'polypeptide(L)'
;MAAAVVTPSGLEDGVSRSRGEGAGEVVVERGPGAAYHMFVVMEDLVEKLKLLRYEEDLLRKNNLKPPSRHYFALPTNPGEQFYMFFTLAAWLINKAGRPFEQPQEYDDPNATISNILSELRSFGRTADFPPSKLKSGYGAHVCYVLDCLAEEALKYIGFTWKRPTYPVEELEEETVAEDDAELTLNKVDEEFVEEETDNEENFIDLSVLKAQTYRLDMNESAKQEDILESTTDAAEWSLEVERVLPQLKVTIRTDNKDWRIHVDQMHQHKSGIESALKETKGLLDKLHSEISRTLEKIGSREKYINNQLEHLVQEYRAAQAQLSEARERYQQGNGGVTERTRLLSEVTEELEKVKQEMEEKGSSMTDGDKY
;
A
#
# COMPACT_ATOMS: atom_id res chain seq x y z
N MET A 1 62.78 3.13 -24.58
CA MET A 1 62.83 4.35 -23.73
C MET A 1 61.57 4.38 -22.88
N ALA A 2 61.76 4.43 -21.57
CA ALA A 2 60.82 4.77 -20.50
C ALA A 2 59.45 4.05 -20.44
N ALA A 3 59.43 2.93 -19.69
CA ALA A 3 58.28 2.54 -18.87
C ALA A 3 58.32 3.35 -17.58
N ALA A 4 57.21 4.01 -17.21
CA ALA A 4 57.07 4.69 -15.93
C ALA A 4 56.42 3.74 -14.93
N VAL A 5 57.28 3.20 -14.07
CA VAL A 5 56.98 2.52 -12.81
C VAL A 5 56.64 3.60 -11.77
N VAL A 6 55.53 3.44 -11.04
CA VAL A 6 55.41 3.99 -9.68
C VAL A 6 54.81 2.91 -8.79
N THR A 7 55.65 2.44 -7.88
CA THR A 7 55.37 1.49 -6.80
C THR A 7 54.63 2.15 -5.61
N PRO A 8 54.00 1.35 -4.74
CA PRO A 8 53.09 1.81 -3.70
C PRO A 8 53.82 2.17 -2.39
N SER A 9 53.29 3.13 -1.64
CA SER A 9 53.77 3.44 -0.29
C SER A 9 53.07 2.52 0.73
N GLY A 10 53.83 1.59 1.28
CA GLY A 10 53.45 0.85 2.48
C GLY A 10 53.64 1.69 3.74
N LEU A 11 52.82 1.38 4.74
CA LEU A 11 53.11 1.60 6.16
C LEU A 11 52.42 0.45 6.89
N GLU A 12 53.17 -0.62 7.10
CA GLU A 12 52.92 -1.60 8.14
C GLU A 12 53.48 -1.02 9.45
N ASP A 13 52.70 -1.06 10.52
CA ASP A 13 53.24 -1.23 11.86
C ASP A 13 52.24 -2.09 12.64
N GLY A 14 52.70 -3.28 13.01
CA GLY A 14 51.93 -4.27 13.76
C GLY A 14 52.17 -4.16 15.25
N VAL A 15 51.11 -4.28 16.04
CA VAL A 15 51.17 -4.83 17.41
C VAL A 15 49.94 -5.71 17.64
N SER A 16 50.20 -6.95 18.05
CA SER A 16 49.21 -7.99 18.34
C SER A 16 48.72 -7.97 19.80
N ARG A 17 47.57 -8.65 20.02
CA ARG A 17 46.85 -9.04 21.27
C ARG A 17 45.67 -8.10 21.59
N SER A 18 44.45 -8.55 21.88
CA SER A 18 43.99 -9.82 22.46
C SER A 18 42.49 -10.04 22.24
N ARG A 19 42.10 -11.31 22.35
CA ARG A 19 40.77 -11.93 22.32
C ARG A 19 39.68 -11.15 23.10
N GLY A 20 38.57 -10.86 22.44
CA GLY A 20 37.31 -10.42 23.06
C GLY A 20 36.15 -10.77 22.14
N GLU A 21 35.34 -11.75 22.55
CA GLU A 21 34.10 -12.17 21.90
C GLU A 21 33.08 -11.03 21.87
N GLY A 22 32.39 -10.88 20.75
CA GLY A 22 31.29 -9.95 20.59
C GLY A 22 30.72 -10.11 19.18
N ALA A 23 29.70 -10.97 19.05
CA ALA A 23 28.92 -11.11 17.83
C ALA A 23 28.23 -9.77 17.52
N GLY A 24 28.90 -8.93 16.74
CA GLY A 24 28.32 -7.74 16.16
C GLY A 24 27.46 -8.13 14.97
N GLU A 25 26.15 -8.06 15.15
CA GLU A 25 25.16 -7.98 14.10
C GLU A 25 25.68 -7.03 13.02
N VAL A 26 25.94 -7.55 11.82
CA VAL A 26 26.34 -6.73 10.67
C VAL A 26 25.12 -5.93 10.27
N VAL A 27 24.94 -4.78 10.92
CA VAL A 27 24.01 -3.75 10.47
C VAL A 27 24.61 -3.21 9.18
N VAL A 28 24.26 -3.84 8.07
CA VAL A 28 24.39 -3.22 6.75
C VAL A 28 23.67 -1.88 6.87
N GLU A 29 24.40 -0.77 6.77
CA GLU A 29 23.85 0.59 6.75
C GLU A 29 22.86 0.68 5.58
N ARG A 30 21.63 0.32 5.89
CA ARG A 30 20.51 0.34 4.98
C ARG A 30 20.17 1.81 4.83
N GLY A 31 20.42 2.38 3.66
CA GLY A 31 20.19 3.80 3.36
C GLY A 31 18.77 4.24 3.76
N PRO A 32 18.50 5.55 3.87
CA PRO A 32 17.28 6.08 4.49
C PRO A 32 15.95 5.56 3.89
N GLY A 33 15.95 5.08 2.64
CA GLY A 33 14.80 4.45 1.99
C GLY A 33 14.49 3.01 2.45
N ALA A 34 15.40 2.35 3.17
CA ALA A 34 15.26 0.94 3.50
C ALA A 34 14.20 0.64 4.57
N ALA A 35 13.93 1.61 5.44
CA ALA A 35 12.79 1.55 6.36
C ALA A 35 11.45 1.51 5.61
N TYR A 36 11.42 2.09 4.39
CA TYR A 36 10.21 2.16 3.56
C TYR A 36 10.07 1.00 2.57
N HIS A 37 11.10 0.18 2.40
CA HIS A 37 11.08 -0.95 1.46
C HIS A 37 9.93 -1.93 1.73
N MET A 38 9.55 -2.11 3.00
CA MET A 38 8.41 -2.94 3.40
C MET A 38 7.07 -2.49 2.77
N PHE A 39 6.88 -1.19 2.55
CA PHE A 39 5.67 -0.68 1.90
C PHE A 39 5.66 -1.00 0.40
N VAL A 40 6.82 -0.94 -0.25
CA VAL A 40 6.96 -1.33 -1.67
C VAL A 40 6.65 -2.81 -1.86
N VAL A 41 7.20 -3.67 -0.98
CA VAL A 41 6.91 -5.12 -1.01
C VAL A 41 5.44 -5.40 -0.75
N MET A 42 4.80 -4.66 0.16
CA MET A 42 3.37 -4.81 0.42
C MET A 42 2.50 -4.37 -0.77
N GLU A 43 2.86 -3.28 -1.44
CA GLU A 43 2.16 -2.81 -2.64
C GLU A 43 2.25 -3.83 -3.77
N ASP A 44 3.46 -4.33 -4.05
CA ASP A 44 3.71 -5.38 -5.04
C ASP A 44 2.96 -6.69 -4.70
N LEU A 45 2.97 -7.09 -3.42
CA LEU A 45 2.19 -8.23 -2.95
C LEU A 45 0.68 -8.06 -3.24
N VAL A 46 0.11 -6.89 -2.97
CA VAL A 46 -1.33 -6.64 -3.23
C VAL A 46 -1.63 -6.74 -4.73
N GLU A 47 -0.74 -6.27 -5.60
CA GLU A 47 -0.88 -6.40 -7.04
C GLU A 47 -0.80 -7.86 -7.49
N LYS A 48 0.20 -8.61 -7.01
CA LYS A 48 0.33 -10.06 -7.24
C LYS A 48 -0.92 -10.83 -6.78
N LEU A 49 -1.46 -10.51 -5.60
CA LEU A 49 -2.69 -11.11 -5.09
C LEU A 49 -3.90 -10.82 -6.00
N LYS A 50 -4.04 -9.58 -6.50
CA LYS A 50 -5.10 -9.23 -7.47
C LYS A 50 -4.98 -10.02 -8.76
N LEU A 51 -3.77 -10.20 -9.29
CA LEU A 51 -3.53 -11.05 -10.47
C LEU A 51 -3.94 -12.50 -10.23
N LEU A 52 -3.80 -12.99 -8.99
CA LEU A 52 -4.24 -14.32 -8.57
C LEU A 52 -5.76 -14.41 -8.26
N ARG A 53 -6.53 -13.34 -8.44
CA ARG A 53 -7.97 -13.24 -8.13
C ARG A 53 -8.32 -13.66 -6.70
N TYR A 54 -7.49 -13.26 -5.74
CA TYR A 54 -7.68 -13.60 -4.32
C TYR A 54 -9.02 -13.11 -3.74
N GLU A 55 -9.63 -12.06 -4.30
CA GLU A 55 -10.91 -11.52 -3.82
C GLU A 55 -12.08 -12.49 -4.04
N GLU A 56 -12.09 -13.19 -5.17
CA GLU A 56 -13.14 -14.16 -5.50
C GLU A 56 -12.87 -15.53 -4.89
N ASP A 57 -11.60 -15.97 -4.96
CA ASP A 57 -11.22 -17.33 -4.60
C ASP A 57 -10.99 -17.54 -3.10
N LEU A 58 -10.63 -16.48 -2.36
CA LEU A 58 -10.27 -16.55 -0.95
C LEU A 58 -11.14 -15.63 -0.08
N LEU A 59 -11.21 -14.33 -0.38
CA LEU A 59 -11.91 -13.37 0.49
C LEU A 59 -13.42 -13.67 0.58
N ARG A 60 -14.07 -13.96 -0.55
CA ARG A 60 -15.51 -14.28 -0.60
C ARG A 60 -15.86 -15.59 0.11
N LYS A 61 -14.95 -16.57 0.11
CA LYS A 61 -15.17 -17.86 0.79
C LYS A 61 -15.00 -17.75 2.31
N ASN A 62 -14.09 -16.89 2.75
CA ASN A 62 -13.73 -16.75 4.17
C ASN A 62 -14.34 -15.51 4.83
N ASN A 63 -15.23 -14.78 4.14
CA ASN A 63 -15.83 -13.51 4.60
C ASN A 63 -14.79 -12.48 5.08
N LEU A 64 -13.61 -12.45 4.43
CA LEU A 64 -12.51 -11.56 4.80
C LEU A 64 -12.59 -10.24 4.03
N LYS A 65 -12.18 -9.14 4.69
CA LYS A 65 -12.07 -7.83 4.04
C LYS A 65 -10.78 -7.75 3.21
N PRO A 66 -10.79 -7.05 2.06
CA PRO A 66 -9.58 -6.81 1.29
C PRO A 66 -8.51 -6.08 2.13
N PRO A 67 -7.27 -6.60 2.20
CA PRO A 67 -6.18 -5.95 2.90
C PRO A 67 -5.87 -4.61 2.23
N SER A 68 -5.72 -3.56 3.05
CA SER A 68 -5.25 -2.26 2.56
C SER A 68 -3.79 -2.33 2.13
N ARG A 69 -3.32 -1.33 1.36
CA ARG A 69 -1.92 -1.19 0.92
C ARG A 69 -0.87 -1.22 2.04
N HIS A 70 -1.30 -1.03 3.29
CA HIS A 70 -0.41 -0.97 4.46
C HIS A 70 -0.71 -2.09 5.46
N TYR A 71 -1.62 -3.03 5.13
CA TYR A 71 -2.22 -3.95 6.09
C TYR A 71 -1.21 -4.83 6.84
N PHE A 72 -0.22 -5.41 6.15
CA PHE A 72 0.85 -6.18 6.80
C PHE A 72 2.07 -5.33 7.17
N ALA A 73 2.17 -4.11 6.65
CA ALA A 73 3.30 -3.22 6.92
C ALA A 73 3.19 -2.49 8.27
N LEU A 74 1.97 -2.17 8.71
CA LEU A 74 1.71 -1.48 9.97
C LEU A 74 1.00 -2.39 10.98
N PRO A 75 1.25 -2.25 12.29
CA PRO A 75 0.46 -2.92 13.31
C PRO A 75 -0.97 -2.38 13.31
N THR A 76 -1.94 -3.27 13.12
CA THR A 76 -3.37 -2.91 13.20
C THR A 76 -4.01 -3.70 14.34
N ASN A 77 -4.30 -4.98 14.08
CA ASN A 77 -4.73 -5.93 15.07
C ASN A 77 -3.89 -7.21 14.89
N PRO A 78 -2.92 -7.47 15.78
CA PRO A 78 -1.98 -8.58 15.61
C PRO A 78 -2.66 -9.95 15.47
N GLY A 79 -3.77 -10.18 16.16
CA GLY A 79 -4.51 -11.46 16.07
C GLY A 79 -5.18 -11.64 14.71
N GLU A 80 -5.86 -10.61 14.22
CA GLU A 80 -6.52 -10.63 12.91
C GLU A 80 -5.49 -10.68 11.77
N GLN A 81 -4.41 -9.90 11.90
CA GLN A 81 -3.31 -9.90 10.94
C GLN A 81 -2.61 -11.27 10.90
N PHE A 82 -2.42 -11.91 12.04
CA PHE A 82 -1.87 -13.26 12.09
C PHE A 82 -2.78 -14.29 11.41
N TYR A 83 -4.10 -14.23 11.68
CA TYR A 83 -5.09 -15.07 11.02
C TYR A 83 -5.17 -14.84 9.51
N MET A 84 -5.04 -13.59 9.05
CA MET A 84 -5.02 -13.26 7.63
C MET A 84 -3.71 -13.71 6.97
N PHE A 85 -2.55 -13.54 7.63
CA PHE A 85 -1.23 -13.98 7.16
C PHE A 85 -1.20 -15.49 6.88
N PHE A 86 -1.28 -16.29 7.94
CA PHE A 86 -2.39 -17.18 8.09
C PHE A 86 -2.95 -17.87 6.82
N THR A 87 -4.21 -17.52 6.64
CA THR A 87 -5.10 -17.90 5.55
C THR A 87 -4.51 -17.64 4.16
N LEU A 88 -3.83 -16.50 3.97
CA LEU A 88 -3.20 -16.16 2.69
C LEU A 88 -2.03 -17.08 2.36
N ALA A 89 -1.15 -17.37 3.31
CA ALA A 89 0.00 -18.25 3.11
C ALA A 89 -0.46 -19.66 2.72
N ALA A 90 -1.44 -20.22 3.43
CA ALA A 90 -2.02 -21.52 3.10
C ALA A 90 -2.59 -21.55 1.68
N TRP A 91 -3.34 -20.51 1.30
CA TRP A 91 -3.93 -20.44 -0.02
C TRP A 91 -2.90 -20.27 -1.14
N LEU A 92 -1.87 -19.45 -0.93
CA LEU A 92 -0.79 -19.28 -1.89
C LEU A 92 -0.01 -20.58 -2.12
N ILE A 93 0.27 -21.34 -1.04
CA ILE A 93 0.92 -22.66 -1.16
C ILE A 93 0.05 -23.64 -1.96
N ASN A 94 -1.26 -23.69 -1.67
CA ASN A 94 -2.21 -24.50 -2.45
C ASN A 94 -2.28 -24.07 -3.92
N LYS A 95 -2.27 -22.76 -4.19
CA LYS A 95 -2.25 -22.21 -5.55
C LYS A 95 -0.94 -22.50 -6.29
N ALA A 96 0.17 -22.64 -5.58
CA ALA A 96 1.46 -23.09 -6.11
C ALA A 96 1.53 -24.62 -6.32
N GLY A 97 0.43 -25.35 -6.15
CA GLY A 97 0.33 -26.77 -6.48
C GLY A 97 0.77 -27.73 -5.37
N ARG A 98 0.99 -27.24 -4.14
CA ARG A 98 1.32 -28.09 -2.98
C ARG A 98 0.14 -28.17 -2.01
N PRO A 99 -0.29 -29.38 -1.58
CA PRO A 99 -1.37 -29.49 -0.63
C PRO A 99 -0.95 -28.91 0.73
N PHE A 100 -1.66 -27.89 1.20
CA PHE A 100 -1.43 -27.29 2.50
C PHE A 100 -2.77 -27.15 3.24
N GLU A 101 -2.92 -27.84 4.36
CA GLU A 101 -4.15 -27.75 5.15
C GLU A 101 -4.26 -26.38 5.83
N GLN A 102 -5.48 -25.85 5.91
CA GLN A 102 -5.76 -24.70 6.76
C GLN A 102 -5.74 -25.16 8.24
N PRO A 103 -4.75 -24.74 9.03
CA PRO A 103 -4.64 -24.91 10.46
C PRO A 103 -5.82 -24.25 11.15
N GLN A 104 -6.24 -24.92 12.22
CA GLN A 104 -7.36 -24.54 13.05
C GLN A 104 -6.91 -23.55 14.13
N GLU A 105 -7.86 -22.85 14.76
CA GLU A 105 -7.59 -21.88 15.84
C GLU A 105 -6.81 -22.46 17.03
N TYR A 106 -6.81 -23.80 17.19
CA TYR A 106 -6.13 -24.53 18.26
C TYR A 106 -4.72 -25.02 17.91
N ASP A 107 -4.28 -24.84 16.66
CA ASP A 107 -2.96 -25.30 16.23
C ASP A 107 -1.85 -24.41 16.79
N ASP A 108 -0.72 -25.01 17.15
CA ASP A 108 0.42 -24.26 17.70
C ASP A 108 0.96 -23.25 16.66
N PRO A 109 0.94 -21.94 16.95
CA PRO A 109 1.35 -20.91 16.00
C PRO A 109 2.79 -21.10 15.48
N ASN A 110 3.70 -21.56 16.34
CA ASN A 110 5.11 -21.73 15.96
C ASN A 110 5.30 -22.95 15.04
N ALA A 111 4.63 -24.06 15.32
CA ALA A 111 4.62 -25.24 14.45
C ALA A 111 4.07 -24.90 13.06
N THR A 112 2.95 -24.17 13.00
CA THR A 112 2.32 -23.75 11.76
C THR A 112 3.21 -22.81 10.93
N ILE A 113 3.83 -21.81 11.56
CA ILE A 113 4.80 -20.93 10.90
C ILE A 113 6.00 -21.74 10.39
N SER A 114 6.48 -22.72 11.17
CA SER A 114 7.59 -23.59 10.77
C SER A 114 7.25 -24.43 9.53
N ASN A 115 6.00 -24.89 9.42
CA ASN A 115 5.49 -25.59 8.23
C ASN A 115 5.48 -24.67 7.00
N ILE A 116 4.95 -23.44 7.13
CA ILE A 116 4.99 -22.44 6.04
C ILE A 116 6.44 -22.18 5.59
N LEU A 117 7.38 -21.98 6.54
CA LEU A 117 8.78 -21.75 6.22
C LEU A 117 9.48 -22.98 5.63
N SER A 118 9.01 -24.19 5.92
CA SER A 118 9.49 -25.41 5.28
C SER A 118 9.06 -25.51 3.82
N GLU A 119 7.80 -25.15 3.54
CA GLU A 119 7.27 -25.08 2.17
C GLU A 119 7.98 -24.00 1.35
N LEU A 120 8.21 -22.82 1.94
CA LEU A 120 8.97 -21.74 1.30
C LEU A 120 10.41 -22.17 0.93
N ARG A 121 11.06 -22.96 1.80
CA ARG A 121 12.37 -23.57 1.49
C ARG A 121 12.29 -24.62 0.39
N SER A 122 11.18 -25.37 0.30
CA SER A 122 10.96 -26.36 -0.77
C SER A 122 10.84 -25.71 -2.16
N PHE A 123 10.40 -24.45 -2.21
CA PHE A 123 10.38 -23.62 -3.43
C PHE A 123 11.74 -22.97 -3.74
N GLY A 124 12.78 -23.28 -2.96
CA GLY A 124 14.14 -22.76 -3.18
C GLY A 124 14.37 -21.32 -2.69
N ARG A 125 13.47 -20.79 -1.84
CA ARG A 125 13.63 -19.47 -1.19
C ARG A 125 14.21 -19.63 0.22
N THR A 126 15.12 -18.74 0.62
CA THR A 126 15.77 -18.78 1.95
C THR A 126 15.12 -17.78 2.90
N ALA A 127 14.64 -18.25 4.05
CA ALA A 127 14.18 -17.41 5.15
C ALA A 127 15.10 -17.60 6.36
N ASP A 128 16.05 -16.67 6.54
CA ASP A 128 17.03 -16.71 7.63
C ASP A 128 16.56 -15.89 8.85
N PHE A 129 15.46 -16.33 9.45
CA PHE A 129 14.92 -15.73 10.67
C PHE A 129 14.05 -16.73 11.44
N PRO A 130 13.93 -16.59 12.78
CA PRO A 130 13.16 -17.52 13.59
C PRO A 130 11.64 -17.34 13.40
N PRO A 131 10.83 -18.42 13.56
CA PRO A 131 9.36 -18.36 13.46
C PRO A 131 8.70 -17.29 14.35
N SER A 132 9.34 -16.95 15.48
CA SER A 132 8.86 -15.92 16.41
C SER A 132 8.69 -14.54 15.78
N LYS A 133 9.42 -14.23 14.70
CA LYS A 133 9.33 -12.94 13.98
C LYS A 133 8.07 -12.80 13.11
N LEU A 134 7.37 -13.90 12.83
CA LEU A 134 6.12 -13.89 12.05
C LEU A 134 4.87 -13.93 12.94
N LYS A 135 5.03 -14.20 14.24
CA LYS A 135 3.92 -14.32 15.21
C LYS A 135 3.16 -13.01 15.42
N SER A 136 3.79 -11.87 15.16
CA SER A 136 3.14 -10.57 15.20
C SER A 136 2.05 -10.41 14.13
N GLY A 137 2.10 -11.19 13.05
CA GLY A 137 1.18 -11.07 11.92
C GLY A 137 1.42 -9.83 11.05
N TYR A 138 2.39 -8.97 11.39
CA TYR A 138 2.79 -7.79 10.63
C TYR A 138 4.30 -7.60 10.66
N GLY A 139 4.83 -6.89 9.66
CA GLY A 139 6.23 -6.50 9.54
C GLY A 139 6.92 -7.02 8.27
N ALA A 140 8.17 -6.62 8.08
CA ALA A 140 8.93 -6.89 6.85
C ALA A 140 9.07 -8.38 6.52
N HIS A 141 9.23 -9.23 7.54
CA HIS A 141 9.34 -10.68 7.37
C HIS A 141 8.03 -11.31 6.88
N VAL A 142 6.88 -10.81 7.35
CA VAL A 142 5.55 -11.27 6.93
C VAL A 142 5.31 -10.92 5.47
N CYS A 143 5.58 -9.66 5.09
CA CYS A 143 5.47 -9.23 3.70
C CYS A 143 6.39 -10.05 2.78
N TYR A 144 7.64 -10.27 3.17
CA TYR A 144 8.61 -11.05 2.39
C TYR A 144 8.14 -12.49 2.12
N VAL A 145 7.62 -13.17 3.13
CA VAL A 145 7.14 -14.56 3.00
C VAL A 145 5.95 -14.62 2.05
N LEU A 146 4.96 -13.74 2.24
CA LEU A 146 3.78 -13.71 1.38
C LEU A 146 4.14 -13.35 -0.07
N ASP A 147 5.06 -12.41 -0.26
CA ASP A 147 5.54 -11.99 -1.57
C ASP A 147 6.21 -13.15 -2.33
N CYS A 148 7.13 -13.87 -1.66
CA CYS A 148 7.77 -15.05 -2.24
C CYS A 148 6.77 -16.15 -2.62
N LEU A 149 5.76 -16.39 -1.78
CA LEU A 149 4.71 -17.39 -2.05
C LEU A 149 3.80 -16.95 -3.20
N ALA A 150 3.50 -15.65 -3.31
CA ALA A 150 2.69 -15.09 -4.38
C ALA A 150 3.41 -15.19 -5.75
N GLU A 151 4.71 -14.91 -5.78
CA GLU A 151 5.53 -15.12 -6.98
C GLU A 151 5.51 -16.58 -7.44
N GLU A 152 5.65 -17.52 -6.52
CA GLU A 152 5.68 -18.94 -6.87
C GLU A 152 4.30 -19.43 -7.35
N ALA A 153 3.23 -18.94 -6.73
CA ALA A 153 1.87 -19.18 -7.22
C ALA A 153 1.64 -18.62 -8.63
N LEU A 154 2.14 -17.40 -8.91
CA LEU A 154 2.06 -16.79 -10.25
C LEU A 154 2.85 -17.57 -11.30
N LYS A 155 4.05 -18.05 -10.95
CA LYS A 155 4.85 -18.93 -11.83
C LYS A 155 4.13 -20.23 -12.13
N TYR A 156 3.54 -20.87 -11.12
CA TYR A 156 2.81 -22.12 -11.30
C TYR A 156 1.58 -21.96 -12.21
N ILE A 157 0.87 -20.83 -12.10
CA ILE A 157 -0.26 -20.50 -12.98
C ILE A 157 0.19 -20.13 -14.40
N GLY A 158 1.48 -19.86 -14.60
CA GLY A 158 2.03 -19.46 -15.90
C GLY A 158 1.58 -18.05 -16.29
N PHE A 159 1.43 -17.15 -15.32
CA PHE A 159 1.02 -15.78 -15.62
C PHE A 159 2.02 -15.08 -16.53
N THR A 160 1.54 -14.57 -17.66
CA THR A 160 2.30 -13.72 -18.57
C THR A 160 1.59 -12.39 -18.73
N TRP A 161 2.35 -11.30 -18.67
CA TRP A 161 1.83 -9.96 -18.98
C TRP A 161 1.26 -9.96 -20.40
N LYS A 162 -0.04 -9.77 -20.51
CA LYS A 162 -0.69 -9.54 -21.82
C LYS A 162 -0.29 -8.14 -22.29
N ARG A 163 -0.18 -7.95 -23.62
CA ARG A 163 -0.02 -6.60 -24.18
C ARG A 163 -1.18 -5.74 -23.68
N PRO A 164 -0.92 -4.47 -23.27
CA PRO A 164 -1.98 -3.57 -22.88
C PRO A 164 -3.04 -3.51 -23.97
N THR A 165 -4.26 -3.97 -23.65
CA THR A 165 -5.41 -3.72 -24.49
C THR A 165 -5.79 -2.27 -24.22
N TYR A 166 -5.35 -1.37 -25.09
CA TYR A 166 -5.89 -0.02 -25.08
C TYR A 166 -7.39 -0.17 -25.27
N PRO A 167 -8.23 0.43 -24.40
CA PRO A 167 -9.63 0.59 -24.73
C PRO A 167 -9.64 1.24 -26.10
N VAL A 168 -10.18 0.56 -27.10
CA VAL A 168 -10.75 1.28 -28.23
C VAL A 168 -11.72 2.21 -27.54
N GLU A 169 -11.52 3.52 -27.67
CA GLU A 169 -12.59 4.46 -27.32
C GLU A 169 -13.80 3.91 -28.06
N GLU A 170 -14.73 3.30 -27.31
CA GLU A 170 -16.08 3.16 -27.79
C GLU A 170 -16.41 4.59 -28.19
N LEU A 171 -16.43 4.86 -29.50
CA LEU A 171 -17.22 5.95 -30.00
C LEU A 171 -18.56 5.71 -29.32
N GLU A 172 -18.83 6.49 -28.28
CA GLU A 172 -20.15 6.53 -27.68
C GLU A 172 -21.05 6.72 -28.88
N GLU A 173 -21.79 5.67 -29.25
CA GLU A 173 -22.91 5.80 -30.15
C GLU A 173 -23.81 6.80 -29.43
N GLU A 174 -23.63 8.07 -29.80
CA GLU A 174 -24.48 9.15 -29.39
C GLU A 174 -25.88 8.66 -29.74
N THR A 175 -26.65 8.28 -28.72
CA THR A 175 -28.04 7.91 -28.87
C THR A 175 -28.75 9.16 -29.33
N VAL A 176 -28.76 9.38 -30.65
CA VAL A 176 -29.58 10.38 -31.29
C VAL A 176 -31.01 9.92 -31.02
N ALA A 177 -31.66 10.60 -30.08
CA ALA A 177 -33.06 10.38 -29.80
C ALA A 177 -33.84 10.48 -31.13
N GLU A 178 -34.64 9.45 -31.38
CA GLU A 178 -35.49 9.29 -32.55
C GLU A 178 -36.29 10.57 -32.84
N ASP A 179 -36.07 11.18 -34.02
CA ASP A 179 -37.10 11.94 -34.72
C ASP A 179 -37.00 11.67 -36.23
N ASP A 180 -37.63 10.56 -36.60
CA ASP A 180 -38.39 10.26 -37.82
C ASP A 180 -37.90 10.84 -39.18
N ALA A 181 -37.00 10.13 -39.85
CA ALA A 181 -37.01 9.99 -41.31
C ALA A 181 -36.24 8.72 -41.74
N GLU A 182 -36.99 7.73 -42.20
CA GLU A 182 -36.50 6.46 -42.76
C GLU A 182 -35.39 6.66 -43.81
N LEU A 183 -34.21 6.07 -43.59
CA LEU A 183 -33.25 5.76 -44.65
C LEU A 183 -32.93 4.26 -44.62
N THR A 184 -33.68 3.52 -45.43
CA THR A 184 -33.38 2.13 -45.76
C THR A 184 -32.12 2.10 -46.64
N LEU A 185 -31.00 1.63 -46.10
CA LEU A 185 -29.78 1.35 -46.88
C LEU A 185 -29.38 -0.11 -46.69
N ASN A 186 -30.13 -0.98 -47.37
CA ASN A 186 -29.60 -2.27 -47.80
C ASN A 186 -28.62 -2.03 -48.96
N LYS A 187 -27.42 -2.61 -48.85
CA LYS A 187 -26.27 -2.58 -49.78
C LYS A 187 -25.34 -1.38 -49.58
N VAL A 188 -24.23 -1.58 -48.87
CA VAL A 188 -22.89 -1.81 -49.46
C VAL A 188 -22.04 -2.46 -48.35
N ASP A 189 -22.16 -3.77 -48.25
CA ASP A 189 -21.05 -4.61 -47.81
C ASP A 189 -20.10 -4.77 -49.01
N GLU A 190 -18.81 -4.90 -48.72
CA GLU A 190 -17.66 -5.18 -49.59
C GLU A 190 -16.70 -4.00 -49.80
N GLU A 191 -15.44 -4.28 -49.43
CA GLU A 191 -14.21 -3.56 -49.76
C GLU A 191 -13.64 -2.59 -48.69
N PHE A 192 -13.39 -3.10 -47.48
CA PHE A 192 -12.26 -2.63 -46.67
C PHE A 192 -11.02 -3.46 -47.06
N VAL A 193 -10.30 -3.00 -48.07
CA VAL A 193 -8.96 -3.51 -48.40
C VAL A 193 -7.96 -2.74 -47.55
N GLU A 194 -7.17 -3.49 -46.77
CA GLU A 194 -5.93 -3.03 -46.14
C GLU A 194 -5.00 -2.46 -47.22
N GLU A 195 -4.70 -1.17 -47.17
CA GLU A 195 -3.46 -0.65 -47.75
C GLU A 195 -2.53 -0.21 -46.61
N GLU A 196 -1.38 -0.90 -46.57
CA GLU A 196 -0.22 -0.51 -45.80
C GLU A 196 0.13 0.96 -46.05
N THR A 197 0.35 1.70 -44.96
CA THR A 197 0.86 3.07 -45.02
C THR A 197 2.33 3.05 -45.46
N ASP A 198 2.58 3.22 -46.75
CA ASP A 198 3.82 3.79 -47.26
C ASP A 198 3.52 5.22 -47.73
N ASN A 199 3.69 6.19 -46.82
CA ASN A 199 3.51 7.61 -47.10
C ASN A 199 4.63 8.39 -46.42
N GLU A 200 5.88 8.06 -46.76
CA GLU A 200 7.06 8.91 -46.49
C GLU A 200 7.32 9.94 -47.61
N GLU A 201 6.45 10.09 -48.61
CA GLU A 201 6.63 11.04 -49.72
C GLU A 201 5.50 12.07 -49.81
N ASN A 202 5.48 13.07 -48.93
CA ASN A 202 4.85 14.36 -49.25
C ASN A 202 5.35 15.52 -48.36
N PHE A 203 6.66 15.59 -48.14
CA PHE A 203 7.28 16.83 -47.64
C PHE A 203 7.58 17.74 -48.84
N ILE A 204 6.69 18.70 -49.09
CA ILE A 204 6.94 19.77 -50.08
C ILE A 204 8.12 20.61 -49.58
N ASP A 205 9.27 20.47 -50.24
CA ASP A 205 10.50 21.19 -49.90
C ASP A 205 10.36 22.69 -50.18
N LEU A 206 10.14 23.45 -49.11
CA LEU A 206 10.01 24.91 -49.11
C LEU A 206 11.25 25.63 -49.67
N SER A 207 12.41 24.94 -49.73
CA SER A 207 13.63 25.49 -50.30
C SER A 207 13.60 25.53 -51.84
N VAL A 208 12.93 24.57 -52.49
CA VAL A 208 12.76 24.52 -53.96
C VAL A 208 11.85 25.64 -54.43
N LEU A 209 10.75 25.89 -53.72
CA LEU A 209 9.83 27.01 -54.00
C LEU A 209 10.54 28.37 -53.91
N LYS A 210 11.36 28.58 -52.87
CA LYS A 210 12.16 29.82 -52.73
C LYS A 210 13.19 30.00 -53.83
N ALA A 211 13.88 28.93 -54.24
CA ALA A 211 14.86 29.00 -55.32
C ALA A 211 14.21 29.36 -56.67
N GLN A 212 12.97 28.94 -56.88
CA GLN A 212 12.20 29.25 -58.09
C GLN A 212 11.71 30.71 -58.10
N THR A 213 11.39 31.29 -56.94
CA THR A 213 11.04 32.72 -56.82
C THR A 213 12.22 33.63 -57.15
N TYR A 214 13.42 33.31 -56.64
CA TYR A 214 14.63 34.11 -56.92
C TYR A 214 15.09 34.05 -58.39
N ARG A 215 14.79 32.96 -59.12
CA ARG A 215 15.11 32.87 -60.55
C ARG A 215 14.19 33.71 -61.44
N LEU A 216 12.97 34.01 -60.99
CA LEU A 216 12.03 34.87 -61.71
C LEU A 216 12.39 36.36 -61.52
N ASP A 217 12.78 36.77 -60.32
CA ASP A 217 13.13 38.17 -60.00
C ASP A 217 14.36 38.71 -60.77
N MET A 218 15.32 37.85 -61.11
CA MET A 218 16.52 38.26 -61.87
C MET A 218 16.27 38.43 -63.37
N ASN A 219 15.15 37.95 -63.89
CA ASN A 219 14.83 38.00 -65.33
C ASN A 219 13.82 39.11 -65.68
N GLU A 220 13.07 39.64 -64.71
CA GLU A 220 12.10 40.74 -64.91
C GLU A 220 12.68 42.15 -64.74
N SER A 221 13.79 42.32 -64.02
CA SER A 221 14.39 43.65 -63.79
C SER A 221 15.04 44.29 -65.04
N ALA A 222 15.10 43.57 -66.18
CA ALA A 222 15.72 44.04 -67.42
C ALA A 222 14.71 44.48 -68.52
N LYS A 223 13.40 44.41 -68.26
CA LYS A 223 12.37 44.90 -69.19
C LYS A 223 11.47 45.90 -68.47
N GLN A 224 11.91 47.13 -68.60
CA GLN A 224 11.22 48.38 -68.32
C GLN A 224 9.74 48.30 -68.72
N GLU A 225 8.89 48.84 -67.84
CA GLU A 225 7.43 48.94 -67.95
C GLU A 225 6.95 49.44 -69.33
N ASP A 226 6.62 48.51 -70.22
CA ASP A 226 5.64 48.77 -71.27
C ASP A 226 4.26 48.67 -70.62
N ILE A 227 3.42 49.68 -70.85
CA ILE A 227 2.04 49.74 -70.37
C ILE A 227 1.35 48.42 -70.76
N LEU A 228 0.95 47.63 -69.76
CA LEU A 228 0.25 46.37 -69.94
C LEU A 228 -1.14 46.66 -70.52
N GLU A 229 -1.23 46.76 -71.84
CA GLU A 229 -2.51 46.74 -72.53
C GLU A 229 -3.02 45.30 -72.55
N SER A 230 -4.09 45.04 -71.79
CA SER A 230 -4.80 43.77 -71.80
C SER A 230 -5.35 43.50 -73.20
N THR A 231 -4.64 42.72 -74.01
CA THR A 231 -5.16 42.15 -75.26
C THR A 231 -6.16 41.01 -75.03
N THR A 232 -6.54 40.74 -73.77
CA THR A 232 -7.49 39.71 -73.39
C THR A 232 -8.90 40.11 -73.79
N ASP A 233 -9.52 39.31 -74.66
CA ASP A 233 -10.90 39.48 -75.10
C ASP A 233 -11.85 39.26 -73.91
N ALA A 234 -12.90 40.09 -73.82
CA ALA A 234 -13.84 40.04 -72.70
C ALA A 234 -14.57 38.69 -72.63
N ALA A 235 -14.78 38.03 -73.78
CA ALA A 235 -15.37 36.70 -73.85
C ALA A 235 -14.41 35.61 -73.34
N GLU A 236 -13.13 35.69 -73.68
CA GLU A 236 -12.10 34.76 -73.17
C GLU A 236 -11.91 34.89 -71.66
N TRP A 237 -11.95 36.12 -71.13
CA TRP A 237 -11.90 36.35 -69.69
C TRP A 237 -13.15 35.81 -68.98
N SER A 238 -14.34 35.99 -69.56
CA SER A 238 -15.58 35.43 -69.01
C SER A 238 -15.56 33.90 -68.98
N LEU A 239 -15.04 33.26 -70.02
CA LEU A 239 -14.88 31.81 -70.07
C LEU A 239 -13.88 31.32 -69.02
N GLU A 240 -12.79 32.05 -68.81
CA GLU A 240 -11.80 31.72 -67.79
C GLU A 240 -12.37 31.90 -66.37
N VAL A 241 -13.16 32.93 -66.13
CA VAL A 241 -13.89 33.13 -64.87
C VAL A 241 -14.89 31.99 -64.63
N GLU A 242 -15.68 31.60 -65.63
CA GLU A 242 -16.59 30.46 -65.52
C GLU A 242 -15.87 29.13 -65.30
N ARG A 243 -14.68 28.97 -65.88
CA ARG A 243 -13.81 27.79 -65.69
C ARG A 243 -13.24 27.71 -64.27
N VAL A 244 -12.87 28.85 -63.68
CA VAL A 244 -12.21 28.94 -62.37
C VAL A 244 -13.23 29.10 -61.22
N LEU A 245 -14.44 29.56 -61.50
CA LEU A 245 -15.53 29.71 -60.51
C LEU A 245 -15.78 28.45 -59.66
N PRO A 246 -15.82 27.22 -60.23
CA PRO A 246 -16.01 26.00 -59.46
C PRO A 246 -14.81 25.67 -58.58
N GLN A 247 -13.60 26.07 -58.99
CA GLN A 247 -12.36 25.85 -58.23
C GLN A 247 -12.22 26.84 -57.06
N LEU A 248 -12.80 28.03 -57.19
CA LEU A 248 -12.87 29.04 -56.13
C LEU A 248 -14.07 28.86 -55.19
N LYS A 249 -15.02 28.00 -55.55
CA LYS A 249 -16.16 27.67 -54.71
C LYS A 249 -15.69 26.76 -53.56
N VAL A 250 -15.07 27.38 -52.57
CA VAL A 250 -14.71 26.75 -51.29
C VAL A 250 -16.00 26.38 -50.57
N THR A 251 -16.46 25.16 -50.80
CA THR A 251 -17.50 24.56 -49.98
C THR A 251 -16.80 24.05 -48.72
N ILE A 252 -16.87 24.83 -47.65
CA ILE A 252 -16.47 24.36 -46.32
C ILE A 252 -17.45 23.23 -45.98
N ARG A 253 -17.06 21.99 -46.29
CA ARG A 253 -17.75 20.82 -45.79
C ARG A 253 -17.44 20.78 -44.29
N THR A 254 -18.47 20.75 -43.46
CA THR A 254 -18.36 20.44 -42.04
C THR A 254 -17.87 19.00 -41.93
N ASP A 255 -16.55 18.83 -42.00
CA ASP A 255 -15.88 17.56 -41.83
C ASP A 255 -15.74 17.27 -40.33
N ASN A 256 -15.88 16.01 -39.93
CA ASN A 256 -15.69 15.56 -38.54
C ASN A 256 -14.22 15.68 -38.08
N LYS A 257 -13.36 16.22 -38.96
CA LYS A 257 -11.97 16.62 -38.69
C LYS A 257 -11.84 18.12 -38.42
N ASP A 258 -12.95 18.87 -38.34
CA ASP A 258 -12.90 20.28 -37.96
C ASP A 258 -12.57 20.39 -36.47
N TRP A 259 -11.32 20.74 -36.19
CA TRP A 259 -10.81 20.99 -34.84
C TRP A 259 -11.69 21.97 -34.06
N ARG A 260 -12.47 22.83 -34.73
CA ARG A 260 -13.44 23.72 -34.08
C ARG A 260 -14.51 22.96 -33.30
N ILE A 261 -15.04 21.87 -33.87
CA ILE A 261 -16.05 21.03 -33.20
C ILE A 261 -15.43 20.38 -31.95
N HIS A 262 -14.20 19.87 -32.06
CA HIS A 262 -13.49 19.30 -30.91
C HIS A 262 -13.16 20.35 -29.84
N VAL A 263 -12.84 21.59 -30.23
CA VAL A 263 -12.63 22.69 -29.29
C VAL A 263 -13.93 23.07 -28.58
N ASP A 264 -15.06 23.12 -29.28
CA ASP A 264 -16.37 23.40 -28.69
C ASP A 264 -16.80 22.27 -27.74
N GLN A 265 -16.59 21.00 -28.12
CA GLN A 265 -16.77 19.83 -27.25
C GLN A 265 -15.89 19.92 -25.99
N MET A 266 -14.62 20.30 -26.12
CA MET A 266 -13.72 20.46 -24.98
C MET A 266 -14.22 21.56 -24.01
N HIS A 267 -14.76 22.66 -24.52
CA HIS A 267 -15.38 23.69 -23.67
C HIS A 267 -16.64 23.17 -22.97
N GLN A 268 -17.46 22.38 -23.67
CA GLN A 268 -18.65 21.76 -23.10
C GLN A 268 -18.30 20.78 -21.97
N HIS A 269 -17.34 19.88 -22.20
CA HIS A 269 -16.85 18.96 -21.17
C HIS A 269 -16.23 19.69 -19.98
N LYS A 270 -15.42 20.72 -20.24
CA LYS A 270 -14.86 21.56 -19.17
C LYS A 270 -15.97 22.18 -18.30
N SER A 271 -17.01 22.74 -18.92
CA SER A 271 -18.14 23.31 -18.18
C SER A 271 -18.91 22.25 -17.39
N GLY A 272 -19.11 21.06 -17.97
CA GLY A 272 -19.69 19.90 -17.27
C GLY A 272 -18.88 19.49 -16.04
N ILE A 273 -17.55 19.38 -16.18
CA ILE A 273 -16.64 19.05 -15.09
C ILE A 273 -16.68 20.12 -14.00
N GLU A 274 -16.64 21.41 -14.37
CA GLU A 274 -16.72 22.52 -13.40
C GLU A 274 -18.04 22.50 -12.61
N SER A 275 -19.15 22.19 -13.27
CA SER A 275 -20.46 22.04 -12.62
C SER A 275 -20.48 20.86 -11.65
N ALA A 276 -20.06 19.68 -12.10
CA ALA A 276 -20.01 18.47 -11.28
C ALA A 276 -19.05 18.63 -10.09
N LEU A 277 -17.92 19.30 -10.29
CA LEU A 277 -16.96 19.62 -9.23
C LEU A 277 -17.58 20.56 -8.19
N LYS A 278 -18.32 21.59 -8.63
CA LYS A 278 -19.02 22.52 -7.74
C LYS A 278 -20.08 21.79 -6.89
N GLU A 279 -20.85 20.90 -7.50
CA GLU A 279 -21.85 20.09 -6.79
C GLU A 279 -21.19 19.16 -5.78
N THR A 280 -20.18 18.39 -6.21
CA THR A 280 -19.44 17.44 -5.36
C THR A 280 -18.78 18.15 -4.18
N LYS A 281 -18.17 19.32 -4.42
CA LYS A 281 -17.60 20.15 -3.35
C LYS A 281 -18.68 20.59 -2.36
N GLY A 282 -19.85 21.00 -2.84
CA GLY A 282 -20.97 21.35 -1.97
C GLY A 282 -21.48 20.18 -1.12
N LEU A 283 -21.53 18.96 -1.68
CA LEU A 283 -21.85 17.74 -0.92
C LEU A 283 -20.79 17.44 0.14
N LEU A 284 -19.50 17.57 -0.20
CA LEU A 284 -18.40 17.37 0.73
C LEU A 284 -18.42 18.39 1.87
N ASP A 285 -18.68 19.66 1.58
CA ASP A 285 -18.78 20.73 2.59
C ASP A 285 -19.95 20.46 3.55
N LYS A 286 -21.09 19.98 3.04
CA LYS A 286 -22.23 19.57 3.88
C LYS A 286 -21.83 18.42 4.80
N LEU A 287 -21.21 17.37 4.27
CA LEU A 287 -20.75 16.23 5.05
C LEU A 287 -19.72 16.64 6.11
N HIS A 288 -18.77 17.51 5.76
CA HIS A 288 -17.81 18.07 6.71
C HIS A 288 -18.50 18.84 7.83
N SER A 289 -19.50 19.66 7.51
CA SER A 289 -20.26 20.42 8.50
C SER A 289 -21.07 19.51 9.43
N GLU A 290 -21.65 18.43 8.90
CA GLU A 290 -22.41 17.46 9.68
C GLU A 290 -21.49 16.67 10.63
N ILE A 291 -20.37 16.17 10.11
CA ILE A 291 -19.35 15.48 10.92
C ILE A 291 -18.86 16.40 12.05
N SER A 292 -18.50 17.65 11.72
CA SER A 292 -18.04 18.63 12.72
C SER A 292 -19.08 18.85 13.82
N ARG A 293 -20.35 18.99 13.44
CA ARG A 293 -21.46 19.11 14.41
C ARG A 293 -21.65 17.85 15.25
N THR A 294 -21.48 16.66 14.69
CA THR A 294 -21.56 15.41 15.46
C THR A 294 -20.39 15.27 16.42
N LEU A 295 -19.17 15.65 16.02
CA LEU A 295 -17.99 15.64 16.88
C LEU A 295 -18.14 16.61 18.05
N GLU A 296 -18.65 17.83 17.81
CA GLU A 296 -18.97 18.78 18.89
C GLU A 296 -19.99 18.21 19.88
N LYS A 297 -21.04 17.55 19.38
CA LYS A 297 -22.03 16.87 20.23
C LYS A 297 -21.38 15.75 21.04
N ILE A 298 -20.56 14.91 20.43
CA ILE A 298 -19.84 13.83 21.11
C ILE A 298 -18.93 14.43 22.20
N GLY A 299 -18.09 15.41 21.87
CA GLY A 299 -17.21 16.07 22.84
C GLY A 299 -17.97 16.74 23.99
N SER A 300 -19.13 17.35 23.72
CA SER A 300 -19.98 17.92 24.78
C SER A 300 -20.55 16.83 25.70
N ARG A 301 -20.92 15.67 25.15
CA ARG A 301 -21.48 14.55 25.89
C ARG A 301 -20.42 13.80 26.67
N GLU A 302 -19.22 13.64 26.11
CA GLU A 302 -18.04 13.12 26.80
C GLU A 302 -17.67 14.02 27.98
N LYS A 303 -17.61 15.34 27.78
CA LYS A 303 -17.35 16.29 28.87
C LYS A 303 -18.40 16.19 29.97
N TYR A 304 -19.68 16.04 29.59
CA TYR A 304 -20.76 15.85 30.55
C TYR A 304 -20.60 14.55 31.36
N ILE A 305 -20.33 13.42 30.69
CA ILE A 305 -20.12 12.12 31.34
C ILE A 305 -18.88 12.16 32.23
N ASN A 306 -17.77 12.71 31.75
CA ASN A 306 -16.54 12.85 32.53
C ASN A 306 -16.79 13.67 33.80
N ASN A 307 -17.48 14.80 33.70
CA ASN A 307 -17.85 15.60 34.88
C ASN A 307 -18.72 14.82 35.87
N GLN A 308 -19.63 13.96 35.41
CA GLN A 308 -20.44 13.11 36.29
C GLN A 308 -19.60 12.01 36.96
N LEU A 309 -18.66 11.41 36.22
CA LEU A 309 -17.83 10.33 36.71
C LEU A 309 -16.65 10.81 37.57
N GLU A 310 -16.20 12.05 37.41
CA GLU A 310 -15.06 12.64 38.12
C GLU A 310 -15.16 12.42 39.64
N HIS A 311 -16.32 12.76 40.21
CA HIS A 311 -16.55 12.61 41.65
C HIS A 311 -16.57 11.13 42.08
N LEU A 312 -17.26 10.27 41.32
CA LEU A 312 -17.33 8.84 41.63
C LEU A 312 -15.95 8.17 41.56
N VAL A 313 -15.12 8.56 40.59
CA VAL A 313 -13.74 8.09 40.47
C VAL A 313 -12.90 8.60 41.65
N GLN A 314 -13.09 9.85 42.08
CA GLN A 314 -12.44 10.40 43.26
C GLN A 314 -12.82 9.62 44.54
N GLU A 315 -14.11 9.34 44.74
CA GLU A 315 -14.63 8.55 45.86
C GLU A 315 -14.10 7.12 45.83
N TYR A 316 -14.09 6.46 44.67
CA TYR A 316 -13.54 5.12 44.51
C TYR A 316 -12.04 5.09 44.87
N ARG A 317 -11.26 6.07 44.41
CA ARG A 317 -9.84 6.20 44.77
C ARG A 317 -9.65 6.40 46.28
N ALA A 318 -10.47 7.24 46.90
CA ALA A 318 -10.42 7.46 48.35
C ALA A 318 -10.75 6.18 49.13
N ALA A 319 -11.81 5.46 48.72
CA ALA A 319 -12.19 4.18 49.32
C ALA A 319 -11.10 3.12 49.14
N GLN A 320 -10.46 3.07 47.97
CA GLN A 320 -9.35 2.15 47.70
C GLN A 320 -8.13 2.45 48.58
N ALA A 321 -7.81 3.73 48.79
CA ALA A 321 -6.72 4.14 49.69
C ALA A 321 -7.01 3.74 51.15
N GLN A 322 -8.24 3.95 51.62
CA GLN A 322 -8.67 3.51 52.95
C GLN A 322 -8.60 1.98 53.10
N LEU A 323 -8.98 1.23 52.07
CA LEU A 323 -8.89 -0.23 52.07
C LEU A 323 -7.43 -0.72 52.09
N SER A 324 -6.53 -0.07 51.34
CA SER A 324 -5.10 -0.40 51.42
C SER A 324 -4.52 -0.12 52.81
N GLU A 325 -4.88 1.01 53.42
CA GLU A 325 -4.43 1.38 54.76
C GLU A 325 -4.95 0.37 55.81
N ALA A 326 -6.22 -0.02 55.73
CA ALA A 326 -6.81 -1.02 56.62
C ALA A 326 -6.13 -2.39 56.47
N ARG A 327 -5.83 -2.81 55.24
CA ARG A 327 -5.09 -4.05 54.97
C ARG A 327 -3.68 -4.02 55.54
N GLU A 328 -2.98 -2.90 55.39
CA GLU A 328 -1.64 -2.73 55.95
C GLU A 328 -1.66 -2.81 57.48
N ARG A 329 -2.59 -2.10 58.13
CA ARG A 329 -2.78 -2.17 59.59
C ARG A 329 -3.11 -3.59 60.06
N TYR A 330 -3.97 -4.30 59.32
CA TYR A 330 -4.28 -5.70 59.63
C TYR A 330 -3.04 -6.60 59.50
N GLN A 331 -2.24 -6.43 58.44
CA GLN A 331 -1.03 -7.20 58.21
C GLN A 331 0.03 -6.92 59.30
N GLN A 332 0.22 -5.66 59.68
CA GLN A 332 1.08 -5.26 60.80
C GLN A 332 0.61 -5.89 62.12
N GLY A 333 -0.69 -5.80 62.42
CA GLY A 333 -1.29 -6.42 63.61
C GLY A 333 -1.12 -7.95 63.63
N ASN A 334 -1.35 -8.62 62.50
CA ASN A 334 -1.16 -10.06 62.37
C ASN A 334 0.31 -10.47 62.54
N GLY A 335 1.25 -9.67 62.02
CA GLY A 335 2.68 -9.85 62.28
C GLY A 335 3.02 -9.78 63.77
N GLY A 336 2.51 -8.76 64.47
CA GLY A 336 2.71 -8.61 65.91
C GLY A 336 2.05 -9.71 66.76
N VAL A 337 0.90 -10.24 66.34
CA VAL A 337 0.29 -11.43 66.96
C VAL A 337 1.17 -12.65 66.74
N THR A 338 1.64 -12.88 65.52
CA THR A 338 2.51 -14.01 65.18
C THR A 338 3.80 -13.99 65.99
N GLU A 339 4.42 -12.80 66.14
CA GLU A 339 5.62 -12.62 66.97
C GLU A 339 5.35 -12.89 68.45
N ARG A 340 4.23 -12.38 69.00
CA ARG A 340 3.82 -12.67 70.38
C ARG A 340 3.52 -14.16 70.60
N THR A 341 2.86 -14.83 69.65
CA THR A 341 2.63 -16.27 69.70
C THR A 341 3.95 -17.05 69.69
N ARG A 342 4.93 -16.62 68.89
CA ARG A 342 6.28 -17.20 68.88
C ARG A 342 6.97 -17.06 70.23
N LEU A 343 7.00 -15.85 70.80
CA LEU A 343 7.58 -15.58 72.12
C LEU A 343 6.89 -16.36 73.24
N LEU A 344 5.55 -16.48 73.20
CA LEU A 344 4.80 -17.29 74.16
C LEU A 344 5.17 -18.77 74.05
N SER A 345 5.36 -19.30 72.84
CA SER A 345 5.84 -20.68 72.64
C SER A 345 7.23 -20.87 73.24
N GLU A 346 8.16 -19.95 72.98
CA GLU A 346 9.53 -19.99 73.54
C GLU A 346 9.50 -19.97 75.08
N VAL A 347 8.74 -19.06 75.69
CA VAL A 347 8.61 -18.98 77.16
C VAL A 347 7.93 -20.24 77.73
N THR A 348 6.97 -20.82 77.00
CA THR A 348 6.31 -22.07 77.43
C THR A 348 7.27 -23.25 77.38
N GLU A 349 8.12 -23.34 76.35
CA GLU A 349 9.18 -24.35 76.26
C GLU A 349 10.23 -24.18 77.37
N GLU A 350 10.66 -22.95 77.66
CA GLU A 350 11.55 -22.66 78.78
C GLU A 350 10.92 -23.07 80.13
N LEU A 351 9.63 -22.78 80.31
CA LEU A 351 8.90 -23.15 81.53
C LEU A 351 8.80 -24.67 81.69
N GLU A 352 8.50 -25.41 80.62
CA GLU A 352 8.45 -26.88 80.65
C GLU A 352 9.83 -27.47 80.93
N LYS A 353 10.90 -26.87 80.38
CA LYS A 353 12.28 -27.27 80.69
C LYS A 353 12.61 -27.07 82.17
N VAL A 354 12.30 -25.91 82.74
CA VAL A 354 12.52 -25.63 84.17
C VAL A 354 11.71 -26.58 85.05
N LYS A 355 10.46 -26.88 84.66
CA LYS A 355 9.62 -27.85 85.33
C LYS A 355 10.24 -29.25 85.29
N GLN A 356 10.74 -29.70 84.14
CA GLN A 356 11.43 -30.98 84.00
C GLN A 356 12.70 -31.04 84.87
N GLU A 357 13.52 -30.00 84.87
CA GLU A 357 14.69 -29.91 85.76
C GLU A 357 14.29 -29.95 87.25
N MET A 358 13.16 -29.35 87.62
CA MET A 358 12.63 -29.39 88.98
C MET A 358 12.09 -30.77 89.36
N GLU A 359 11.41 -31.47 88.44
CA GLU A 359 10.98 -32.86 88.62
C GLU A 359 12.16 -33.83 88.72
N GLU A 360 13.22 -33.63 87.92
CA GLU A 360 14.48 -34.39 88.02
C GLU A 360 15.18 -34.15 89.36
N LYS A 361 15.25 -32.90 89.83
CA LYS A 361 15.78 -32.60 91.18
C LYS A 361 14.90 -33.18 92.29
N GLY A 362 13.58 -33.09 92.15
CA GLY A 362 12.63 -33.64 93.11
C GLY A 362 12.72 -35.16 93.21
N SER A 363 12.81 -35.85 92.08
CA SER A 363 13.03 -37.30 92.01
C SER A 363 14.41 -37.70 92.54
N SER A 364 15.47 -36.95 92.22
CA SER A 364 16.80 -37.16 92.80
C SER A 364 16.83 -37.00 94.33
N MET A 365 16.10 -36.02 94.90
CA MET A 365 16.00 -35.86 96.35
C MET A 365 15.14 -36.95 97.02
N THR A 366 14.11 -37.46 96.35
CA THR A 366 13.27 -38.54 96.90
C THR A 366 13.89 -39.93 96.76
N ASP A 367 14.79 -40.14 95.78
CA ASP A 367 15.54 -41.40 95.64
C ASP A 367 16.76 -41.45 96.58
N GLY A 368 17.27 -40.30 97.02
CA GLY A 368 18.35 -40.21 98.00
C GLY A 368 17.98 -40.62 99.44
N ASP A 369 16.69 -40.71 99.78
CA ASP A 369 16.20 -41.08 101.12
C ASP A 369 15.98 -42.60 101.30
N LYS A 370 16.43 -43.44 100.35
CA LYS A 370 16.20 -44.89 100.34
C LYS A 370 17.41 -45.79 100.68
N TYR A 371 18.51 -45.25 101.19
CA TYR A 371 19.67 -46.07 101.62
C TYR A 371 20.12 -45.82 103.04
#